data_AF-A0A0L1IM30-F1
#
_entry.id   AF-A0A0L1IM30-F1
#
_cell.length_a   1.000
_cell.length_b   1.000
_cell.length_c   1.000
_cell.angle_alpha   90.00
_cell.angle_beta   90.00
_cell.angle_gamma   90.00
#
_symmetry.space_group_name_H-M   'P 1'
#
loop_
_entity.id
_entity.type
_entity.pdbx_description
1 polymer ?
#
loop_
_entity_poly.entity_id
_entity_poly.type
_entity_poly.pdbx_seq_one_letter_code
_entity_poly.pdbx_strand_id
1 'polypeptide(L)'
;MVTLGPFRALLLRASSQSPRYEGLEVWDSTGINYAHLMFEGLARPGFVAVPEPDLDTYGYGIYVAGTIGSRVYGVAKRTQLISARAFLVERASTSIILLGHAWAINDIKGDAFSENFNALGMTIVVAAGNEGVPAITTSLASSPHAITVGAIAAGNLEASSNWVVALDIFAPGVDTLSTYIPSPMVMATKSGMSMASPHIYGLAM
;
A
#
# COMPACT_ATOMS: atom_id res chain seq x y z
N MET A 1 -0.32 -7.46 23.00
CA MET A 1 0.39 -7.04 21.78
C MET A 1 -0.59 -7.21 20.63
N VAL A 2 -1.08 -6.12 20.04
CA VAL A 2 -2.02 -6.18 18.90
C VAL A 2 -1.19 -6.42 17.64
N THR A 3 -1.39 -7.55 16.99
CA THR A 3 -0.84 -7.85 15.66
C THR A 3 -1.89 -7.52 14.63
N LEU A 4 -1.56 -6.62 13.69
CA LEU A 4 -2.44 -6.33 12.56
C LEU A 4 -2.30 -7.44 11.51
N GLY A 5 -3.43 -7.87 10.94
CA GLY A 5 -3.46 -8.80 9.80
C GLY A 5 -2.86 -8.20 8.52
N PRO A 6 -2.83 -8.95 7.40
CA PRO A 6 -2.12 -8.55 6.19
C PRO A 6 -2.50 -7.13 5.72
N PHE A 7 -1.47 -6.42 5.24
CA PHE A 7 -1.43 -5.14 4.52
C PHE A 7 -2.67 -4.25 4.63
N ARG A 8 -2.54 -3.10 5.31
CA ARG A 8 -3.69 -2.22 5.57
C ARG A 8 -3.58 -0.80 5.04
N ALA A 9 -2.40 -0.19 4.87
CA ALA A 9 -2.35 1.21 4.43
C ALA A 9 -1.32 1.51 3.32
N LEU A 10 -1.68 2.46 2.47
CA LEU A 10 -0.87 3.13 1.46
C LEU A 10 -0.91 4.64 1.70
N LEU A 11 0.18 5.36 1.44
CA LEU A 11 0.32 6.76 1.84
C LEU A 11 0.93 7.64 0.76
N LEU A 12 0.08 8.43 0.11
CA LEU A 12 0.41 9.16 -1.10
C LEU A 12 0.99 10.51 -0.69
N ARG A 13 2.10 10.90 -1.29
CA ARG A 13 2.64 12.25 -1.18
C ARG A 13 2.29 13.06 -2.42
N ALA A 14 1.52 14.14 -2.27
CA ALA A 14 1.41 15.18 -3.30
C ALA A 14 2.52 16.22 -3.07
N SER A 15 3.64 16.13 -3.80
CA SER A 15 4.72 17.13 -3.71
C SER A 15 4.42 18.34 -4.59
N SER A 16 4.05 19.48 -3.99
CA SER A 16 3.81 20.73 -4.73
C SER A 16 5.07 21.45 -5.22
N GLN A 17 6.27 20.97 -4.86
CA GLN A 17 7.53 21.71 -5.08
C GLN A 17 8.46 21.14 -6.15
N SER A 18 8.15 20.01 -6.79
CA SER A 18 8.81 19.69 -8.07
C SER A 18 8.00 18.69 -8.90
N PRO A 19 7.84 18.91 -10.21
CA PRO A 19 7.24 17.93 -11.14
C PRO A 19 8.17 16.72 -11.41
N ARG A 20 9.27 16.56 -10.64
CA ARG A 20 10.26 15.48 -10.79
C ARG A 20 10.31 14.53 -9.59
N TYR A 21 9.56 14.80 -8.52
CA TYR A 21 9.53 14.00 -7.29
C TYR A 21 8.08 13.81 -6.80
N GLU A 22 7.26 13.18 -7.64
CA GLU A 22 6.05 12.46 -7.21
C GLU A 22 6.51 11.07 -6.73
N GLY A 23 7.14 11.04 -5.56
CA GLY A 23 7.59 9.80 -4.95
C GLY A 23 6.41 9.07 -4.31
N LEU A 24 6.03 7.95 -4.88
CA LEU A 24 5.04 7.04 -4.34
C LEU A 24 5.66 6.22 -3.22
N GLU A 25 5.04 6.20 -2.05
CA GLU A 25 5.55 5.39 -0.95
C GLU A 25 4.62 4.20 -0.68
N VAL A 26 5.18 3.01 -0.80
CA VAL A 26 4.44 1.76 -0.54
C VAL A 26 4.73 1.34 0.89
N TRP A 27 3.81 1.75 1.76
CA TRP A 27 3.78 1.42 3.18
C TRP A 27 3.27 0.01 3.41
N ASP A 28 3.55 -0.53 4.61
CA ASP A 28 3.06 -1.82 5.07
C ASP A 28 3.41 -3.02 4.18
N SER A 29 4.49 -2.89 3.40
CA SER A 29 4.89 -3.89 2.41
C SER A 29 5.91 -4.87 2.97
N THR A 30 5.96 -6.07 2.38
CA THR A 30 7.00 -7.07 2.65
C THR A 30 8.33 -6.74 1.95
N GLY A 31 8.42 -5.60 1.28
CA GLY A 31 9.52 -5.17 0.42
C GLY A 31 9.10 -5.14 -1.06
N ILE A 32 9.99 -4.65 -1.93
CA ILE A 32 9.82 -4.69 -3.39
C ILE A 32 11.05 -5.37 -4.00
N ASN A 33 10.85 -6.23 -5.01
CA ASN A 33 11.96 -6.64 -5.87
C ASN A 33 12.27 -5.52 -6.88
N TYR A 34 13.19 -4.62 -6.52
CA TYR A 34 13.54 -3.45 -7.33
C TYR A 34 14.06 -3.79 -8.74
N ALA A 35 14.62 -4.99 -8.92
CA ALA A 35 15.12 -5.46 -10.21
C ALA A 35 14.00 -5.93 -11.15
N HIS A 36 12.74 -5.95 -10.71
CA HIS A 36 11.64 -6.40 -11.55
C HIS A 36 11.45 -5.48 -12.76
N LEU A 37 11.49 -6.06 -13.96
CA LEU A 37 11.58 -5.31 -15.23
C LEU A 37 10.35 -4.42 -15.46
N MET A 38 9.21 -4.77 -14.85
CA MET A 38 7.99 -3.97 -14.94
C MET A 38 8.07 -2.63 -14.20
N PHE A 39 9.08 -2.40 -13.36
CA PHE A 39 9.31 -1.09 -12.70
C PHE A 39 10.27 -0.19 -13.47
N GLU A 40 10.98 -0.69 -14.50
CA GLU A 40 11.89 0.10 -15.34
C GLU A 40 12.92 0.93 -14.54
N GLY A 41 13.36 0.43 -13.39
CA GLY A 41 14.30 1.13 -12.50
C GLY A 41 13.70 2.28 -11.68
N LEU A 42 12.37 2.42 -11.66
CA LEU A 42 11.66 3.46 -10.91
C LEU A 42 11.29 3.04 -9.49
N ALA A 43 11.52 1.77 -9.12
CA ALA A 43 11.39 1.30 -7.75
C ALA A 43 12.73 1.37 -7.01
N ARG A 44 12.73 2.00 -5.84
CA ARG A 44 13.93 2.20 -5.02
C ARG A 44 13.69 1.90 -3.53
N PRO A 45 14.72 1.51 -2.78
CA PRO A 45 14.64 1.36 -1.34
C PRO A 45 14.38 2.71 -0.65
N GLY A 46 13.65 2.65 0.46
CA GLY A 46 13.39 3.77 1.36
C GLY A 46 13.72 3.37 2.79
N PHE A 47 12.70 3.03 3.56
CA PHE A 47 12.82 2.67 4.98
C PHE A 47 12.65 1.18 5.22
N VAL A 48 13.38 0.68 6.22
CA VAL A 48 13.29 -0.70 6.68
C VAL A 48 13.12 -0.66 8.20
N ALA A 49 11.93 -1.03 8.65
CA ALA A 49 11.57 -1.06 10.07
C ALA A 49 11.94 -2.39 10.75
N VAL A 50 12.31 -3.40 9.96
CA VAL A 50 12.61 -4.77 10.39
C VAL A 50 14.12 -5.04 10.31
N PRO A 51 14.70 -5.90 11.18
CA PRO A 51 16.14 -6.14 11.22
C PRO A 51 16.73 -6.90 10.00
N GLU A 52 15.92 -7.27 9.02
CA GLU A 52 16.29 -8.04 7.84
C GLU A 52 16.62 -7.17 6.60
N PRO A 53 17.42 -7.66 5.64
CA PRO A 53 17.77 -6.91 4.43
C PRO A 53 16.55 -6.49 3.61
N ASP A 54 16.54 -5.30 3.01
CA ASP A 54 15.44 -4.79 2.19
C ASP A 54 15.21 -5.59 0.90
N LEU A 55 14.47 -6.69 1.04
CA LEU A 55 14.19 -7.65 0.00
C LEU A 55 12.81 -8.25 0.22
N ASP A 56 11.98 -8.23 -0.82
CA ASP A 56 10.69 -8.91 -0.77
C ASP A 56 10.88 -10.43 -0.79
N THR A 57 10.66 -11.06 0.36
CA THR A 57 10.73 -12.51 0.52
C THR A 57 9.36 -13.18 0.52
N TYR A 58 8.27 -12.40 0.40
CA TYR A 58 6.91 -12.90 0.52
C TYR A 58 6.04 -12.60 -0.72
N GLY A 59 6.38 -11.56 -1.48
CA GLY A 59 5.75 -11.20 -2.75
C GLY A 59 4.55 -10.27 -2.60
N TYR A 60 4.21 -9.83 -1.40
CA TYR A 60 3.06 -8.97 -1.20
C TYR A 60 3.36 -7.53 -1.58
N GLY A 61 4.49 -7.01 -1.12
CA GLY A 61 4.88 -5.62 -1.39
C GLY A 61 5.17 -5.39 -2.86
N ILE A 62 5.85 -6.32 -3.54
CA ILE A 62 6.05 -6.24 -4.98
C ILE A 62 4.71 -6.29 -5.73
N TYR A 63 3.73 -7.06 -5.28
CA TYR A 63 2.42 -7.15 -5.92
C TYR A 63 1.67 -5.82 -5.84
N VAL A 64 1.61 -5.24 -4.64
CA VAL A 64 0.98 -3.95 -4.41
C VAL A 64 1.68 -2.87 -5.24
N ALA A 65 3.02 -2.81 -5.19
CA ALA A 65 3.81 -1.88 -5.99
C ALA A 65 3.55 -2.03 -7.50
N GLY A 66 3.37 -3.27 -7.97
CA GLY A 66 3.03 -3.58 -9.35
C GLY A 66 1.71 -2.99 -9.79
N THR A 67 0.67 -3.11 -8.97
CA THR A 67 -0.68 -2.61 -9.26
C THR A 67 -0.73 -1.10 -9.25
N ILE A 68 0.14 -0.45 -8.47
CA ILE A 68 0.20 1.00 -8.44
C ILE A 68 1.00 1.52 -9.64
N GLY A 69 2.26 1.10 -9.78
CA GLY A 69 3.25 1.83 -10.57
C GLY A 69 3.88 1.09 -11.76
N SER A 70 3.59 -0.20 -11.94
CA SER A 70 4.26 -0.96 -13.00
C SER A 70 3.85 -0.51 -14.41
N ARG A 71 4.74 -0.73 -15.38
CA ARG A 71 4.53 -0.38 -16.79
C ARG A 71 3.24 -0.97 -17.39
N VAL A 72 2.88 -2.20 -17.01
CA VAL A 72 1.79 -2.95 -17.64
C VAL A 72 0.53 -2.95 -16.78
N TYR A 73 0.68 -3.26 -15.49
CA TYR A 73 -0.43 -3.50 -14.55
C TYR A 73 -0.69 -2.33 -13.61
N GLY A 74 0.19 -1.32 -13.63
CA GLY A 74 0.07 -0.12 -12.81
C GLY A 74 -1.10 0.75 -13.26
N VAL A 75 -1.84 1.29 -12.29
CA VAL A 75 -2.78 2.39 -12.50
C VAL A 75 -2.03 3.69 -12.83
N ALA A 76 -1.03 4.04 -12.02
CA ALA A 76 -0.13 5.18 -12.21
C ALA A 76 1.18 4.75 -12.86
N LYS A 77 1.13 4.41 -14.15
CA LYS A 77 2.28 3.86 -14.88
C LYS A 77 3.49 4.80 -14.83
N ARG A 78 4.68 4.22 -14.64
CA ARG A 78 5.97 4.92 -14.64
C ARG A 78 6.10 5.96 -13.52
N THR A 79 5.37 5.77 -12.42
CA THR A 79 5.60 6.53 -11.19
C THR A 79 6.84 6.00 -10.44
N GLN A 80 7.47 6.86 -9.62
CA GLN A 80 8.58 6.45 -8.76
C GLN A 80 8.04 5.74 -7.53
N LEU A 81 8.48 4.50 -7.28
CA LEU A 81 8.09 3.70 -6.12
C LEU A 81 9.21 3.72 -5.06
N ILE A 82 8.86 4.05 -3.83
CA ILE A 82 9.73 4.05 -2.65
C ILE A 82 9.17 3.00 -1.69
N SER A 83 9.99 2.01 -1.35
CA SER A 83 9.59 0.97 -0.40
C SER A 83 9.77 1.47 1.04
N ALA A 84 8.71 1.36 1.84
CA ALA A 84 8.80 1.46 3.29
C ALA A 84 8.41 0.10 3.89
N ARG A 85 9.42 -0.75 4.09
CA ARG A 85 9.26 -2.12 4.56
C ARG A 85 9.03 -2.14 6.07
N ALA A 86 7.82 -2.48 6.47
CA ALA A 86 7.45 -2.69 7.87
C ALA A 86 7.15 -4.16 8.22
N PHE A 87 7.08 -5.04 7.22
CA PHE A 87 6.64 -6.41 7.38
C PHE A 87 7.72 -7.42 7.03
N LEU A 88 7.83 -8.45 7.88
CA LEU A 88 8.65 -9.63 7.63
C LEU A 88 7.92 -10.69 6.80
N VAL A 89 6.67 -10.91 7.19
CA VAL A 89 5.71 -11.84 6.59
C VAL A 89 4.37 -11.09 6.48
N GLU A 90 3.22 -11.72 6.70
CA GLU A 90 1.92 -11.03 6.61
C GLU A 90 1.55 -10.16 7.83
N ARG A 91 2.41 -10.06 8.85
CA ARG A 91 2.09 -9.33 10.09
C ARG A 91 3.26 -8.50 10.59
N ALA A 92 2.92 -7.38 11.21
CA ALA A 92 3.83 -6.51 11.95
C ALA A 92 3.15 -6.07 13.26
N SER A 93 3.95 -5.68 14.25
CA SER A 93 3.40 -5.05 15.45
C SER A 93 2.99 -3.62 15.15
N THR A 94 1.97 -3.11 15.85
CA THR A 94 1.53 -1.70 15.72
C THR A 94 2.70 -0.72 15.91
N SER A 95 3.66 -1.03 16.79
CA SER A 95 4.84 -0.17 17.01
C SER A 95 5.74 -0.04 15.78
N ILE A 96 5.93 -1.13 15.03
CA ILE A 96 6.76 -1.14 13.82
C ILE A 96 6.05 -0.40 12.69
N ILE A 97 4.73 -0.55 12.60
CA ILE A 97 3.88 0.19 11.66
C ILE A 97 3.95 1.70 11.97
N LEU A 98 3.82 2.09 13.24
CA LEU A 98 3.93 3.49 13.66
C LEU A 98 5.33 4.08 13.43
N LEU A 99 6.40 3.31 13.63
CA LEU A 99 7.77 3.73 13.30
C LEU A 99 7.92 4.02 11.81
N GLY A 100 7.30 3.18 10.98
CA GLY A 100 7.16 3.45 9.56
C GLY A 100 6.49 4.80 9.33
N HIS A 101 5.25 4.97 9.78
CA HIS A 101 4.51 6.21 9.58
C HIS A 101 5.27 7.46 10.06
N ALA A 102 6.01 7.37 11.17
CA ALA A 102 6.86 8.45 11.66
C ALA A 102 8.01 8.78 10.69
N TRP A 103 8.64 7.78 10.06
CA TRP A 103 9.62 8.00 9.00
C TRP A 103 8.99 8.72 7.80
N ALA A 104 7.81 8.31 7.36
CA ALA A 104 7.06 8.98 6.26
C ALA A 104 6.93 10.48 6.51
N ILE A 105 6.43 10.82 7.70
CA ILE A 105 6.16 12.18 8.09
C ILE A 105 7.45 12.98 8.11
N ASN A 106 8.53 12.40 8.65
CA ASN A 106 9.83 13.05 8.73
C ASN A 106 10.49 13.23 7.36
N ASP A 107 10.39 12.25 6.45
CA ASP A 107 10.88 12.38 5.06
C ASP A 107 10.11 13.48 4.30
N ILE A 108 8.83 13.64 4.61
CA ILE A 108 7.96 14.61 3.95
C ILE A 108 8.19 16.03 4.46
N LYS A 109 8.42 16.22 5.76
CA LYS A 109 8.52 17.55 6.37
C LYS A 109 9.92 18.06 6.63
N GLY A 110 10.88 17.17 6.81
CA GLY A 110 12.04 17.46 7.66
C GLY A 110 11.59 17.62 9.13
N ASP A 111 12.03 16.71 9.99
CA ASP A 111 12.00 16.72 11.47
C ASP A 111 10.70 17.10 12.25
N ALA A 112 9.57 17.39 11.62
CA ALA A 112 8.34 17.78 12.34
C ALA A 112 7.23 16.71 12.27
N PHE A 113 7.07 15.93 13.34
CA PHE A 113 5.96 14.97 13.49
C PHE A 113 4.59 15.70 13.51
N SER A 114 3.59 15.20 12.78
CA SER A 114 2.18 15.60 12.93
C SER A 114 1.29 14.37 12.83
N GLU A 115 0.31 14.32 13.71
CA GLU A 115 -0.68 13.24 13.79
C GLU A 115 -1.75 13.33 12.70
N ASN A 116 -1.78 14.41 11.89
CA ASN A 116 -2.74 14.60 10.82
C ASN A 116 -2.05 14.61 9.44
N PHE A 117 -1.95 13.43 8.83
CA PHE A 117 -1.34 13.21 7.51
C PHE A 117 -1.98 14.07 6.40
N ASN A 118 -3.30 14.26 6.41
CA ASN A 118 -4.00 15.07 5.41
C ASN A 118 -3.59 16.54 5.46
N ALA A 119 -3.30 17.06 6.66
CA ALA A 119 -2.77 18.42 6.84
C ALA A 119 -1.36 18.60 6.23
N LEU A 120 -0.68 17.51 5.88
CA LEU A 120 0.65 17.50 5.26
C LEU A 120 0.59 17.30 3.74
N GLY A 121 -0.62 17.31 3.16
CA GLY A 121 -0.83 16.97 1.75
C GLY A 121 -0.65 15.47 1.46
N MET A 122 -0.82 14.62 2.48
CA MET A 122 -0.71 13.18 2.33
C MET A 122 -2.10 12.55 2.24
N THR A 123 -2.30 11.63 1.30
CA THR A 123 -3.54 10.87 1.18
C THR A 123 -3.32 9.46 1.70
N ILE A 124 -4.09 9.04 2.71
CA ILE A 124 -4.04 7.67 3.23
C ILE A 124 -5.12 6.84 2.53
N VAL A 125 -4.74 5.73 1.92
CA VAL A 125 -5.67 4.75 1.33
C VAL A 125 -5.52 3.43 2.07
N VAL A 126 -6.62 2.88 2.58
CA VAL A 126 -6.62 1.74 3.51
C VAL A 126 -7.53 0.63 3.01
N ALA A 127 -7.10 -0.61 3.16
CA ALA A 127 -7.93 -1.78 2.90
C ALA A 127 -8.98 -1.95 4.00
N ALA A 128 -10.26 -2.14 3.64
CA ALA A 128 -11.33 -2.34 4.62
C ALA A 128 -11.13 -3.58 5.52
N GLY A 129 -10.40 -4.59 5.02
CA GLY A 129 -10.12 -5.86 5.71
C GLY A 129 -11.02 -7.01 5.25
N ASN A 130 -10.58 -8.25 5.51
CA ASN A 130 -11.19 -9.49 5.00
C ASN A 130 -11.73 -10.37 6.14
N GLU A 131 -12.09 -9.78 7.29
CA GLU A 131 -12.46 -10.53 8.50
C GLU A 131 -13.98 -10.79 8.63
N GLY A 132 -14.80 -10.22 7.75
CA GLY A 132 -16.27 -10.32 7.83
C GLY A 132 -16.89 -9.48 8.96
N VAL A 133 -16.15 -8.49 9.47
CA VAL A 133 -16.58 -7.60 10.56
C VAL A 133 -16.87 -6.19 10.03
N PRO A 134 -17.56 -5.31 10.79
CA PRO A 134 -17.71 -3.92 10.38
C PRO A 134 -16.35 -3.23 10.24
N ALA A 135 -16.07 -2.54 9.13
CA ALA A 135 -14.77 -1.91 8.88
C ALA A 135 -14.37 -0.90 9.99
N ILE A 136 -15.35 -0.19 10.55
CA ILE A 136 -15.20 0.71 11.71
C ILE A 136 -14.61 0.05 12.97
N THR A 137 -14.64 -1.28 13.08
CA THR A 137 -14.04 -2.01 14.21
C THR A 137 -12.56 -2.34 13.99
N THR A 138 -12.02 -2.03 12.81
CA THR A 138 -10.63 -2.30 12.45
C THR A 138 -9.80 -1.03 12.41
N SER A 139 -8.60 -1.09 12.98
CA SER A 139 -7.68 0.05 13.02
C SER A 139 -7.27 0.48 11.61
N LEU A 140 -7.06 1.79 11.42
CA LEU A 140 -6.85 2.49 10.15
C LEU A 140 -8.11 2.64 9.28
N ALA A 141 -8.91 1.57 9.10
CA ALA A 141 -10.16 1.65 8.34
C ALA A 141 -11.26 2.41 9.10
N SER A 142 -11.18 2.48 10.43
CA SER A 142 -12.08 3.30 11.25
C SER A 142 -11.76 4.80 11.22
N SER A 143 -10.66 5.21 10.59
CA SER A 143 -10.23 6.61 10.58
C SER A 143 -11.06 7.41 9.58
N PRO A 144 -11.71 8.52 9.98
CA PRO A 144 -12.43 9.40 9.05
C PRO A 144 -11.50 10.17 8.09
N HIS A 145 -10.18 10.05 8.28
CA HIS A 145 -9.17 10.70 7.44
C HIS A 145 -8.51 9.76 6.44
N ALA A 146 -8.86 8.46 6.47
CA ALA A 146 -8.40 7.48 5.50
C ALA A 146 -9.48 7.21 4.46
N ILE A 147 -9.07 6.97 3.21
CA ILE A 147 -9.96 6.44 2.17
C ILE A 147 -9.98 4.92 2.33
N THR A 148 -11.10 4.39 2.82
CA THR A 148 -11.27 2.96 3.07
C THR A 148 -11.85 2.27 1.83
N VAL A 149 -11.11 1.29 1.32
CA VAL A 149 -11.36 0.64 0.03
C VAL A 149 -11.91 -0.77 0.20
N GLY A 150 -13.06 -1.00 -0.41
CA GLY A 150 -13.73 -2.28 -0.59
C GLY A 150 -13.26 -3.02 -1.84
N ALA A 151 -13.42 -4.35 -1.89
CA ALA A 151 -13.02 -5.20 -3.00
C ALA A 151 -14.24 -5.69 -3.77
N ILE A 152 -14.16 -5.56 -5.10
CA ILE A 152 -15.12 -6.14 -6.04
C ILE A 152 -14.43 -7.13 -6.98
N ALA A 153 -15.19 -8.14 -7.40
CA ALA A 153 -14.85 -9.06 -8.48
C ALA A 153 -15.41 -8.58 -9.82
N ALA A 154 -15.04 -9.29 -10.89
CA ALA A 154 -15.64 -9.10 -12.21
C ALA A 154 -17.17 -9.21 -12.13
N GLY A 155 -17.88 -8.33 -12.84
CA GLY A 155 -19.34 -8.24 -12.78
C GLY A 155 -19.89 -7.46 -11.59
N ASN A 156 -19.06 -6.65 -10.92
CA ASN A 156 -19.44 -5.82 -9.76
C ASN A 156 -19.97 -6.62 -8.56
N LEU A 157 -19.50 -7.86 -8.42
CA LEU A 157 -19.83 -8.69 -7.27
C LEU A 157 -18.94 -8.29 -6.10
N GLU A 158 -19.53 -7.91 -4.97
CA GLU A 158 -18.77 -7.64 -3.76
C GLU A 158 -18.03 -8.91 -3.32
N ALA A 159 -16.72 -8.78 -3.10
CA ALA A 159 -15.92 -9.86 -2.54
C ALA A 159 -16.26 -10.02 -1.05
N SER A 160 -16.10 -11.21 -0.45
CA SER A 160 -16.27 -11.37 1.01
C SER A 160 -15.37 -10.37 1.75
N SER A 161 -16.01 -9.42 2.43
CA SER A 161 -15.44 -8.15 2.88
C SER A 161 -15.80 -7.86 4.33
N ASN A 162 -15.01 -7.01 4.98
CA ASN A 162 -15.54 -6.17 6.05
C ASN A 162 -16.57 -5.19 5.46
N TRP A 163 -17.69 -5.01 6.15
CA TRP A 163 -18.89 -4.44 5.54
C TRP A 163 -19.33 -3.08 6.09
N VAL A 164 -19.94 -2.32 5.18
CA VAL A 164 -20.90 -1.19 5.22
C VAL A 164 -20.65 0.00 6.15
N VAL A 165 -20.05 -0.14 7.33
CA VAL A 165 -19.81 1.02 8.21
C VAL A 165 -18.33 1.40 8.12
N ALA A 166 -18.06 2.52 7.42
CA ALA A 166 -16.76 3.12 7.09
C ALA A 166 -16.11 2.75 5.74
N LEU A 167 -16.85 2.24 4.75
CA LEU A 167 -16.35 2.11 3.37
C LEU A 167 -16.58 3.40 2.57
N ASP A 168 -15.53 3.93 1.94
CA ASP A 168 -15.62 5.13 1.09
C ASP A 168 -15.81 4.78 -0.39
N ILE A 169 -15.13 3.73 -0.87
CA ILE A 169 -15.09 3.36 -2.30
C ILE A 169 -14.81 1.87 -2.49
N PHE A 170 -15.19 1.31 -3.64
CA PHE A 170 -14.83 -0.05 -4.06
C PHE A 170 -13.85 -0.03 -5.24
N ALA A 171 -12.98 -1.03 -5.31
CA ALA A 171 -12.04 -1.23 -6.41
C ALA A 171 -11.81 -2.72 -6.74
N PRO A 172 -11.27 -3.05 -7.93
CA PRO A 172 -10.98 -4.44 -8.30
C PRO A 172 -10.04 -5.10 -7.29
N GLY A 173 -10.52 -6.14 -6.63
CA GLY A 173 -9.78 -6.84 -5.59
C GLY A 173 -9.78 -8.35 -5.71
N VAL A 174 -10.50 -8.93 -6.68
CA VAL A 174 -10.56 -10.39 -6.89
C VAL A 174 -9.96 -10.73 -8.25
N ASP A 175 -9.11 -11.76 -8.26
CA ASP A 175 -8.41 -12.30 -9.42
C ASP A 175 -7.67 -11.22 -10.23
N THR A 176 -7.09 -10.28 -9.50
CA THR A 176 -6.23 -9.23 -10.07
C THR A 176 -4.89 -9.83 -10.44
N LEU A 177 -4.19 -9.27 -11.44
CA LEU A 177 -2.87 -9.74 -11.89
C LEU A 177 -1.83 -8.63 -11.65
N SER A 178 -0.73 -8.96 -10.99
CA SER A 178 0.35 -7.99 -10.71
C SER A 178 1.71 -8.66 -10.53
N THR A 179 2.78 -7.85 -10.43
CA THR A 179 4.18 -8.28 -10.36
C THR A 179 4.43 -9.13 -9.14
N TYR A 180 5.35 -10.09 -9.24
CA TYR A 180 5.60 -11.05 -8.17
C TYR A 180 7.04 -11.55 -8.13
N ILE A 181 7.41 -12.19 -7.03
CA ILE A 181 8.71 -12.85 -6.83
C ILE A 181 8.67 -14.30 -7.37
N PRO A 182 9.81 -14.98 -7.60
CA PRO A 182 11.19 -14.57 -7.31
C PRO A 182 11.94 -13.88 -8.45
N SER A 183 11.44 -13.90 -9.67
CA SER A 183 12.22 -13.40 -10.82
C SER A 183 11.79 -12.00 -11.27
N PRO A 184 12.62 -11.28 -12.04
CA PRO A 184 12.29 -9.97 -12.59
C PRO A 184 11.10 -9.91 -13.58
N MET A 185 10.48 -11.04 -13.90
CA MET A 185 9.42 -11.15 -14.92
C MET A 185 8.19 -11.92 -14.43
N VAL A 186 8.19 -12.39 -13.18
CA VAL A 186 7.11 -13.24 -12.67
C VAL A 186 5.91 -12.37 -12.29
N MET A 187 4.74 -12.87 -12.64
CA MET A 187 3.46 -12.26 -12.30
C MET A 187 2.66 -13.26 -11.45
N ALA A 188 1.74 -12.78 -10.64
CA ALA A 188 0.82 -13.63 -9.90
C ALA A 188 -0.59 -13.06 -9.95
N THR A 189 -1.58 -13.94 -9.82
CA THR A 189 -2.98 -13.55 -9.62
C THR A 189 -3.34 -13.67 -8.15
N LYS A 190 -3.88 -12.60 -7.54
CA LYS A 190 -4.27 -12.59 -6.13
C LYS A 190 -5.63 -11.89 -5.91
N SER A 191 -6.24 -12.24 -4.79
CA SER A 191 -7.55 -11.75 -4.35
C SER A 191 -7.47 -11.24 -2.91
N GLY A 192 -8.14 -10.13 -2.63
CA GLY A 192 -8.26 -9.50 -1.31
C GLY A 192 -8.42 -7.98 -1.37
N MET A 193 -8.87 -7.37 -0.27
CA MET A 193 -8.99 -5.92 -0.11
C MET A 193 -7.69 -5.14 -0.33
N SER A 194 -6.57 -5.73 0.04
CA SER A 194 -5.25 -5.15 -0.17
C SER A 194 -4.80 -5.19 -1.62
N MET A 195 -5.49 -5.96 -2.48
CA MET A 195 -5.36 -5.86 -3.94
C MET A 195 -6.26 -4.76 -4.53
N ALA A 196 -7.34 -4.40 -3.83
CA ALA A 196 -8.22 -3.29 -4.22
C ALA A 196 -7.61 -1.91 -3.92
N SER A 197 -7.08 -1.73 -2.70
CA SER A 197 -6.47 -0.48 -2.23
C SER A 197 -5.44 0.15 -3.19
N PRO A 198 -4.48 -0.60 -3.79
CA PRO A 198 -3.51 -0.03 -4.71
C PRO A 198 -4.11 0.56 -5.99
N HIS A 199 -5.31 0.15 -6.40
CA HIS A 199 -5.97 0.76 -7.55
C HIS A 199 -6.41 2.19 -7.26
N ILE A 200 -7.05 2.41 -6.10
CA ILE A 200 -7.49 3.75 -5.67
C ILE A 200 -6.29 4.64 -5.38
N TYR A 201 -5.27 4.04 -4.78
CA TYR A 201 -4.05 4.73 -4.50
C TYR A 201 -3.32 5.21 -5.77
N GLY A 202 -3.24 4.36 -6.80
CA GLY A 202 -2.73 4.78 -8.10
C GLY A 202 -3.62 5.78 -8.84
N LEU A 203 -4.93 5.78 -8.59
CA LEU A 203 -5.86 6.76 -9.17
C LEU A 203 -5.72 8.16 -8.53
N ALA A 204 -5.35 8.23 -7.25
CA ALA A 204 -5.18 9.48 -6.52
C ALA A 204 -3.87 10.24 -6.88
N MET A 205 -3.06 9.69 -7.79
CA MET A 205 -1.80 10.28 -8.27
C MET A 205 -2.01 11.40 -9.27
#